data_AF-A0A8J2LB40-F1
#
_entry.id   AF-A0A8J2LB40-F1
#
_cell.length_a   1.000
_cell.length_b   1.000
_cell.length_c   1.000
_cell.angle_alpha   90.00
_cell.angle_beta   90.00
_cell.angle_gamma   90.00
#
_symmetry.space_group_name_H-M   'P 1'
#
loop_
_entity.id
_entity.type
_entity.pdbx_description
1 polymer ?
#
loop_
_entity_poly.entity_id
_entity_poly.type
_entity_poly.pdbx_seq_one_letter_code
_entity_poly.pdbx_strand_id
1 'polypeptide(L)'
;FDPRYPGDSTATQPSLEYYHILEVEQARKMCEKANCSSKANDFHCDKECNSYACDFDGGDCSLGLNPWRNCTIPRCWEKFGDAHCDSQCNTAECLFDGRDCEPKLKQCNPVDNNFCERHYGNGKCDQGCNNEECDWDG
;
A
#
# COMPACT_ATOMS: atom_id res chain seq x y z
N PHE A 1 25.09 12.73 38.53
CA PHE A 1 26.05 11.62 38.51
C PHE A 1 26.36 11.23 39.96
N ASP A 2 25.73 10.17 40.46
CA ASP A 2 26.00 9.57 41.79
C ASP A 2 26.90 8.34 41.58
N PRO A 3 28.05 8.21 42.26
CA PRO A 3 28.99 7.09 42.07
C PRO A 3 28.50 5.73 42.61
N ARG A 4 27.30 5.63 43.21
CA ARG A 4 26.83 4.41 43.91
C ARG A 4 25.80 3.57 43.17
N TYR A 5 25.45 3.93 41.93
CA TYR A 5 24.66 3.08 41.04
C TYR A 5 25.51 2.69 39.83
N PRO A 6 26.07 1.46 39.77
CA PRO A 6 26.47 0.92 38.48
C PRO A 6 25.18 0.78 37.67
N GLY A 7 25.00 1.66 36.68
CA GLY A 7 23.92 1.56 35.72
C GLY A 7 24.00 0.23 35.03
N ASP A 8 23.09 -0.67 35.40
CA ASP A 8 22.92 -1.96 34.75
C ASP A 8 22.62 -1.70 33.27
N SER A 9 23.61 -1.98 32.43
CA SER A 9 23.60 -1.65 31.00
C SER A 9 22.96 -2.77 30.16
N THR A 10 22.18 -3.66 30.77
CA THR A 10 21.59 -4.85 30.11
C THR A 10 20.12 -4.68 29.72
N ALA A 11 19.67 -3.48 29.39
CA ALA A 11 18.41 -3.31 28.66
C ALA A 11 18.71 -3.34 27.16
N THR A 12 18.76 -4.53 26.56
CA THR A 12 18.70 -4.67 25.10
C THR A 12 17.36 -4.10 24.65
N GLN A 13 17.36 -2.91 24.04
CA GLN A 13 16.13 -2.33 23.49
C GLN A 13 15.52 -3.32 22.49
N PRO A 14 14.19 -3.56 22.53
CA PRO A 14 13.56 -4.44 21.56
C PRO A 14 13.78 -3.93 20.14
N SER A 15 14.01 -4.84 19.19
CA SER A 15 14.18 -4.49 17.78
C SER A 15 12.89 -3.90 17.20
N LEU A 16 13.02 -3.11 16.13
CA LEU A 16 11.87 -2.60 15.36
C LEU A 16 10.95 -3.74 14.88
N GLU A 17 11.54 -4.90 14.57
CA GLU A 17 10.83 -6.12 14.19
C GLU A 17 9.93 -6.65 15.33
N TYR A 18 10.38 -6.57 16.58
CA TYR A 18 9.59 -7.00 17.72
C TYR A 18 8.33 -6.14 17.92
N TYR A 19 8.47 -4.82 17.82
CA TYR A 19 7.32 -3.92 17.89
C TYR A 19 6.33 -4.15 16.76
N HIS A 20 6.82 -4.44 15.55
CA HIS A 20 5.97 -4.77 14.40
C HIS A 20 5.14 -6.04 14.63
N ILE A 21 5.75 -7.13 15.12
CA ILE A 21 5.01 -8.38 15.42
C ILE A 21 3.88 -8.08 16.43
N LEU A 22 4.17 -7.27 17.45
CA LEU A 22 3.16 -6.88 18.44
C LEU A 22 2.01 -6.05 17.83
N GLU A 23 2.31 -5.14 16.90
CA GLU A 23 1.28 -4.34 16.20
C GLU A 23 0.36 -5.24 15.35
N VAL A 24 0.93 -6.18 14.60
CA VAL A 24 0.15 -7.14 13.79
C VAL A 24 -0.71 -8.04 14.68
N GLU A 25 -0.19 -8.51 15.82
CA GLU A 25 -0.97 -9.28 16.79
C GLU A 25 -2.11 -8.48 17.42
N GLN A 26 -1.88 -7.20 17.72
CA GLN A 26 -2.92 -6.30 18.20
C GLN A 26 -4.00 -6.08 17.14
N ALA A 27 -3.61 -5.87 15.88
CA ALA A 27 -4.54 -5.76 14.77
C ALA A 27 -5.39 -7.04 14.61
N ARG A 28 -4.80 -8.23 14.73
CA ARG A 28 -5.55 -9.51 14.74
C ARG A 28 -6.60 -9.58 15.85
N LYS A 29 -6.27 -9.14 17.06
CA LYS A 29 -7.25 -9.05 18.17
C LYS A 29 -8.37 -8.05 17.87
N MET A 30 -8.08 -6.98 17.15
CA MET A 30 -9.12 -6.04 16.70
C MET A 30 -10.04 -6.70 15.67
N CYS A 31 -9.50 -7.50 14.74
CA CYS A 31 -10.31 -8.28 13.80
C CYS A 31 -11.30 -9.20 14.54
N GLU A 32 -10.84 -9.90 15.58
CA GLU A 32 -11.68 -10.77 16.41
C GLU A 32 -12.78 -9.98 17.14
N LYS A 33 -12.41 -8.85 17.76
CA LYS A 33 -13.34 -8.00 18.49
C LYS A 33 -14.41 -7.38 17.58
N ALA A 34 -14.05 -7.02 16.35
CA ALA A 34 -14.96 -6.51 15.34
C ALA A 34 -15.77 -7.61 14.63
N ASN A 35 -15.51 -8.89 14.95
CA ASN A 35 -16.13 -10.04 14.31
C ASN A 35 -15.94 -10.05 12.78
N CYS A 36 -14.75 -9.64 12.31
CA CYS A 36 -14.47 -9.52 10.87
C CYS A 36 -14.63 -10.84 10.12
N SER A 37 -14.49 -12.00 10.79
CA SER A 37 -14.72 -13.30 10.16
C SER A 37 -16.16 -13.54 9.70
N SER A 38 -17.16 -12.85 10.28
CA SER A 38 -18.55 -12.94 9.81
C SER A 38 -18.91 -11.89 8.74
N LYS A 39 -18.01 -10.94 8.50
CA LYS A 39 -18.17 -9.80 7.59
C LYS A 39 -17.41 -10.00 6.29
N ALA A 40 -16.26 -10.67 6.37
CA ALA A 40 -15.42 -11.00 5.24
C ALA A 40 -16.16 -11.76 4.11
N ASN A 41 -15.88 -11.35 2.88
CA ASN A 41 -16.47 -11.84 1.63
C ASN A 41 -17.98 -11.60 1.49
N ASP A 42 -18.51 -10.53 2.09
CA ASP A 42 -19.91 -10.15 1.96
C ASP A 42 -20.16 -9.08 0.87
N PHE A 43 -19.11 -8.70 0.13
CA PHE A 43 -19.08 -7.65 -0.88
C PHE A 43 -19.34 -6.23 -0.33
N HIS A 44 -19.22 -6.04 0.97
CA HIS A 44 -19.26 -4.76 1.64
C HIS A 44 -17.91 -4.48 2.29
N CYS A 45 -17.31 -3.32 2.01
CA CYS A 45 -16.07 -2.94 2.68
C CYS A 45 -16.34 -2.38 4.08
N ASP A 46 -16.18 -3.21 5.11
CA ASP A 46 -16.18 -2.81 6.51
C ASP A 46 -14.83 -2.18 6.88
N LYS A 47 -14.84 -0.87 7.12
CA LYS A 47 -13.63 -0.09 7.38
C LYS A 47 -12.85 -0.57 8.61
N GLU A 48 -13.53 -1.07 9.63
CA GLU A 48 -12.90 -1.63 10.83
C GLU A 48 -12.19 -2.97 10.57
N CYS A 49 -12.54 -3.66 9.48
CA CYS A 49 -11.92 -4.91 9.02
C CYS A 49 -10.90 -4.67 7.90
N ASN A 50 -10.80 -3.45 7.39
CA ASN A 50 -9.84 -3.05 6.36
C ASN A 50 -8.42 -2.88 6.90
N SER A 51 -7.78 -3.97 7.31
CA SER A 51 -6.37 -4.00 7.69
C SER A 51 -5.68 -5.21 7.11
N TYR A 52 -4.35 -5.14 6.96
CA TYR A 52 -3.55 -6.29 6.53
C TYR A 52 -3.79 -7.54 7.41
N ALA A 53 -4.01 -7.35 8.72
CA ALA A 53 -4.25 -8.44 9.65
C ALA A 53 -5.59 -9.16 9.46
N CYS A 54 -6.59 -8.51 8.84
CA CYS A 54 -7.88 -9.10 8.48
C CYS A 54 -8.04 -9.30 6.96
N ASP A 55 -6.93 -9.39 6.21
CA ASP A 55 -6.92 -9.53 4.76
C ASP A 55 -7.75 -8.46 4.02
N PHE A 56 -7.75 -7.23 4.53
CA PHE A 56 -8.52 -6.11 3.96
C PHE A 56 -10.01 -6.44 3.84
N ASP A 57 -10.58 -6.87 4.96
CA ASP A 57 -11.95 -7.38 5.08
C ASP A 57 -12.23 -8.60 4.20
N GLY A 58 -11.32 -9.59 4.27
CA GLY A 58 -11.39 -10.77 3.41
C GLY A 58 -11.30 -10.49 1.91
N GLY A 59 -10.85 -9.30 1.51
CA GLY A 59 -10.80 -8.84 0.13
C GLY A 59 -11.85 -7.80 -0.24
N ASP A 60 -12.89 -7.59 0.57
CA ASP A 60 -14.01 -6.70 0.21
C ASP A 60 -13.58 -5.23 0.05
N CYS A 61 -12.57 -4.80 0.81
CA CYS A 61 -11.98 -3.46 0.69
C CYS A 61 -10.86 -3.35 -0.35
N SER A 62 -10.52 -4.44 -1.03
CA SER A 62 -9.35 -4.53 -1.92
C SER A 62 -9.69 -5.16 -3.27
N LEU A 63 -10.96 -5.09 -3.69
CA LEU A 63 -11.46 -5.63 -4.96
C LEU A 63 -11.32 -7.17 -5.07
N GLY A 64 -11.46 -7.88 -3.94
CA GLY A 64 -11.52 -9.34 -3.87
C GLY A 64 -10.16 -10.04 -3.86
N LEU A 65 -9.07 -9.33 -3.58
CA LEU A 65 -7.71 -9.88 -3.60
C LEU A 65 -6.85 -9.26 -2.49
N ASN A 66 -5.94 -10.02 -1.89
CA ASN A 66 -4.88 -9.46 -1.05
C ASN A 66 -3.75 -8.93 -1.97
N PRO A 67 -3.54 -7.59 -2.08
CA PRO A 67 -2.60 -7.03 -3.06
C PRO A 67 -1.14 -7.41 -2.78
N TRP A 68 -0.79 -7.70 -1.52
CA TRP A 68 0.58 -8.00 -1.08
C TRP A 68 0.85 -9.50 -0.92
N ARG A 69 -0.04 -10.38 -1.39
CA ARG A 69 0.08 -11.85 -1.28
C ARG A 69 1.40 -12.42 -1.81
N ASN A 70 2.04 -11.75 -2.78
CA ASN A 70 3.31 -12.16 -3.38
C ASN A 70 4.51 -11.36 -2.85
N CYS A 71 4.28 -10.29 -2.07
CA CYS A 71 5.34 -9.46 -1.53
C CYS A 71 5.97 -10.14 -0.32
N THR A 72 7.27 -10.46 -0.40
CA THR A 72 8.01 -11.05 0.72
C THR A 72 8.62 -10.02 1.65
N ILE A 73 8.63 -8.74 1.22
CA ILE A 73 9.18 -7.63 2.00
C ILE A 73 8.12 -7.19 3.01
N PRO A 74 8.44 -7.23 4.32
CA PRO A 74 7.48 -6.83 5.34
C PRO A 74 7.06 -5.35 5.17
N ARG A 75 5.80 -5.06 5.50
CA ARG A 75 5.25 -3.71 5.66
C ARG A 75 5.19 -2.83 4.42
N CYS A 76 5.39 -3.36 3.22
CA CYS A 76 5.22 -2.53 2.01
C CYS A 76 3.80 -1.97 1.86
N TRP A 77 2.79 -2.56 2.49
CA TRP A 77 1.43 -2.00 2.53
C TRP A 77 1.30 -0.68 3.31
N GLU A 78 2.25 -0.36 4.20
CA GLU A 78 2.23 0.89 4.97
C GLU A 78 2.96 2.03 4.24
N LYS A 79 3.86 1.68 3.31
CA LYS A 79 4.67 2.64 2.55
C LYS A 79 4.10 2.91 1.16
N PHE A 80 3.26 2.01 0.66
CA PHE A 80 2.61 2.12 -0.63
C PHE A 80 1.93 3.50 -0.84
N GLY A 81 2.47 4.30 -1.76
CA GLY A 81 1.89 5.59 -2.15
C GLY A 81 2.04 6.69 -1.09
N ASP A 82 3.03 6.57 -0.19
CA ASP A 82 3.33 7.57 0.85
C ASP A 82 4.16 8.76 0.33
N ALA A 83 4.49 8.77 -0.96
CA ALA A 83 5.32 9.75 -1.67
C ALA A 83 6.81 9.75 -1.27
N HIS A 84 7.27 8.75 -0.52
CA HIS A 84 8.67 8.45 -0.24
C HIS A 84 9.10 7.18 -0.99
N CYS A 85 10.25 7.23 -1.67
CA CYS A 85 10.76 6.06 -2.36
C CYS A 85 11.44 5.08 -1.39
N ASP A 86 10.73 4.01 -1.03
CA ASP A 86 11.21 2.84 -0.30
C ASP A 86 11.70 1.77 -1.28
N SER A 87 12.98 1.87 -1.70
CA SER A 87 13.58 1.00 -2.73
C SER A 87 13.43 -0.52 -2.51
N GLN A 88 13.27 -0.98 -1.26
CA GLN A 88 13.01 -2.38 -0.93
C GLN A 88 11.59 -2.84 -1.33
N CYS A 89 10.61 -1.94 -1.32
CA CYS A 89 9.24 -2.17 -1.73
C CYS A 89 9.03 -1.91 -3.23
N ASN A 90 10.01 -1.33 -3.91
CA ASN A 90 9.97 -1.05 -5.34
C ASN A 90 10.28 -2.30 -6.21
N THR A 91 9.45 -3.33 -6.08
CA THR A 91 9.47 -4.56 -6.89
C THR A 91 8.08 -4.86 -7.42
N ALA A 92 7.96 -5.65 -8.48
CA ALA A 92 6.66 -5.98 -9.06
C ALA A 92 5.75 -6.72 -8.06
N GLU A 93 6.34 -7.61 -7.27
CA GLU A 93 5.68 -8.39 -6.23
C GLU A 93 5.14 -7.52 -5.08
N CYS A 94 5.77 -6.37 -4.85
CA CYS A 94 5.40 -5.38 -3.83
C CYS A 94 4.78 -4.11 -4.43
N LEU A 95 4.26 -4.20 -5.66
CA LEU A 95 3.48 -3.16 -6.33
C LEU A 95 4.24 -1.86 -6.58
N PHE A 96 5.55 -1.95 -6.84
CA PHE A 96 6.43 -0.83 -7.16
C PHE A 96 6.37 0.32 -6.14
N ASP A 97 6.16 0.00 -4.86
CA ASP A 97 6.05 1.01 -3.79
C ASP A 97 5.02 2.10 -4.11
N GLY A 98 3.89 1.73 -4.73
CA GLY A 98 2.88 2.72 -5.15
C GLY A 98 3.37 3.72 -6.20
N ARG A 99 4.48 3.38 -6.90
CA ARG A 99 5.20 4.22 -7.86
C ARG A 99 5.89 5.44 -7.23
N ASP A 100 6.14 5.43 -5.93
CA ASP A 100 6.82 6.54 -5.24
C ASP A 100 8.29 6.73 -5.65
N CYS A 101 8.89 5.68 -6.23
CA CYS A 101 10.24 5.72 -6.81
C CYS A 101 10.29 6.20 -8.27
N GLU A 102 9.15 6.40 -8.92
CA GLU A 102 9.08 6.87 -10.30
C GLU A 102 9.11 8.41 -10.36
N PRO A 103 9.59 9.00 -11.47
CA PRO A 103 9.45 10.43 -11.69
C PRO A 103 7.97 10.82 -11.69
N LYS A 104 7.61 11.89 -10.96
CA LYS A 104 6.24 12.40 -10.97
C LYS A 104 5.89 12.91 -12.36
N LEU A 105 5.01 12.18 -13.05
CA LEU A 105 4.40 12.63 -14.28
C LEU A 105 3.57 13.89 -14.01
N LYS A 106 3.51 14.77 -15.00
CA LYS A 106 2.51 15.83 -15.00
C LYS A 106 1.14 15.19 -15.23
N GLN A 107 0.06 15.87 -14.88
CA GLN A 107 -1.24 15.46 -15.38
C GLN A 107 -1.28 15.68 -16.89
N CYS A 108 -2.00 14.83 -17.63
CA CYS A 108 -2.34 15.09 -19.03
C CYS A 108 -2.87 16.51 -19.16
N ASN A 109 -2.47 17.22 -20.22
CA ASN A 109 -2.86 18.61 -20.41
C ASN A 109 -4.39 18.75 -20.30
N PRO A 110 -4.94 19.58 -19.39
CA PRO A 110 -6.39 19.67 -19.16
C PRO A 110 -7.20 20.01 -20.41
N VAL A 111 -6.62 20.75 -21.36
CA VAL A 111 -7.26 21.07 -22.65
C VAL A 111 -7.37 19.82 -23.53
N ASP A 112 -6.34 18.98 -23.51
CA ASP A 112 -6.25 17.77 -24.32
C ASP A 112 -6.88 16.57 -23.63
N ASN A 113 -7.08 16.60 -22.31
CA ASN A 113 -7.57 15.46 -21.53
C ASN A 113 -8.96 14.97 -22.01
N ASN A 114 -9.89 15.89 -22.29
CA ASN A 114 -11.21 15.54 -22.83
C ASN A 114 -11.13 15.01 -24.28
N PHE A 115 -10.11 15.40 -25.04
CA PHE A 115 -9.87 14.86 -26.37
C PHE A 115 -9.29 13.44 -26.26
N CYS A 116 -8.22 13.26 -25.48
CA CYS A 116 -7.56 11.98 -25.26
C CYS A 116 -8.49 10.94 -24.63
N GLU A 117 -9.29 11.29 -23.62
CA GLU A 117 -10.30 10.38 -23.03
C GLU A 117 -11.33 9.86 -24.05
N ARG A 118 -11.73 10.69 -25.02
CA ARG A 118 -12.68 10.29 -26.07
C ARG A 118 -12.05 9.50 -27.20
N HIS A 119 -10.74 9.61 -27.34
CA HIS A 119 -9.97 9.00 -28.42
C HIS A 119 -9.15 7.77 -27.96
N TYR A 120 -9.06 7.55 -26.65
CA TYR A 120 -8.40 6.41 -26.04
C TYR A 120 -8.82 5.07 -26.65
N GLY A 121 -7.85 4.32 -27.17
CA GLY A 121 -8.06 2.99 -27.74
C GLY A 121 -9.00 2.96 -28.95
N ASN A 122 -9.18 4.08 -29.65
CA ASN A 122 -10.11 4.17 -30.79
C ASN A 122 -9.58 3.52 -32.08
N GLY A 123 -8.33 3.04 -32.08
CA GLY A 123 -7.66 2.43 -33.23
C GLY A 123 -7.05 3.41 -34.24
N LYS A 124 -6.97 4.71 -33.91
CA LYS A 124 -6.28 5.76 -34.67
C LYS A 124 -5.24 6.39 -33.76
N CYS A 125 -4.05 6.63 -34.31
CA CYS A 125 -2.98 7.24 -33.54
C CYS A 125 -3.15 8.77 -33.46
N ASP A 126 -3.43 9.26 -32.27
CA ASP A 126 -3.52 10.66 -31.89
C ASP A 126 -2.23 11.09 -31.16
N GLN A 127 -1.26 11.61 -31.91
CA GLN A 127 0.09 11.92 -31.42
C GLN A 127 0.15 12.84 -30.20
N GLY A 128 -0.85 13.71 -30.01
CA GLY A 128 -0.95 14.56 -28.82
C GLY A 128 -1.24 13.79 -27.53
N CYS A 129 -1.84 12.60 -27.64
CA CYS A 129 -2.19 11.71 -26.53
C CYS A 129 -1.16 10.58 -26.35
N ASN A 130 -0.23 10.42 -27.28
CA ASN A 130 0.78 9.36 -27.28
C ASN A 130 1.99 9.69 -26.37
N ASN A 131 1.72 9.89 -25.08
CA ASN A 131 2.71 10.11 -24.03
C ASN A 131 2.22 9.46 -22.71
N GLU A 132 3.13 9.27 -21.76
CA GLU A 132 2.85 8.51 -20.53
C GLU A 132 1.80 9.19 -19.65
N GLU A 133 1.83 10.52 -19.55
CA GLU A 133 0.87 11.27 -18.75
C GLU A 133 -0.56 11.26 -19.31
N CYS A 134 -0.73 10.89 -20.59
CA CYS A 134 -2.02 10.76 -21.28
C CYS A 134 -2.29 9.29 -21.72
N ASP A 135 -1.74 8.31 -20.99
CA ASP A 135 -1.99 6.87 -21.17
C ASP A 135 -1.71 6.31 -22.58
N TRP A 136 -0.75 6.90 -23.30
CA TRP A 136 -0.28 6.44 -24.61
C TRP A 136 -1.37 6.25 -25.68
N ASP A 137 -2.44 7.05 -25.64
CA ASP A 137 -3.57 6.98 -26.59
C ASP A 137 -4.35 5.63 -26.58
N GLY A 138 -4.15 4.82 -25.52
CA GLY A 138 -4.84 3.53 -25.32
C GLY A 138 -4.58 2.46 -26.37
#